data_AF-A0A2W6VZR4-F1
#
_entry.id   AF-A0A2W6VZR4-F1
#
_cell.length_a   1.000
_cell.length_b   1.000
_cell.length_c   1.000
_cell.angle_alpha   90.00
_cell.angle_beta   90.00
_cell.angle_gamma   90.00
#
_symmetry.space_group_name_H-M   'P 1'
#
loop_
_entity.id
_entity.type
_entity.pdbx_description
1 polymer ?
#
loop_
_entity_poly.entity_id
_entity_poly.type
_entity_poly.pdbx_seq_one_letter_code
_entity_poly.pdbx_strand_id
1 'polypeptide(L)' 'MLAQAQRCTDALKALQPNPQHKNAQLFALLYPTILELLDKKVSQKAILEVLQEHELKLHPARFKELLAAQKKQAP' A
#
# COMPACT_ATOMS: atom_id res chain seq x y z
N MET A 1 19.53 11.06 -32.76
CA MET A 1 18.64 10.08 -32.07
C MET A 1 19.14 9.68 -30.67
N LEU A 2 20.44 9.47 -30.45
CA LEU A 2 20.99 9.06 -29.14
C LEU A 2 20.65 10.01 -27.97
N ALA A 3 20.69 11.32 -28.18
CA ALA A 3 20.34 12.31 -27.15
C ALA A 3 18.85 12.31 -26.75
N GLN A 4 17.96 11.78 -27.61
CA GLN A 4 16.54 11.60 -27.27
C GLN A 4 16.36 10.36 -26.39
N ALA A 5 17.04 9.26 -26.74
CA ALA A 5 17.03 8.02 -25.96
C ALA A 5 17.61 8.23 -24.56
N GLN A 6 18.66 9.04 -24.42
CA GLN A 6 19.26 9.37 -23.12
C GLN A 6 18.28 10.14 -22.24
N ARG A 7 17.64 11.19 -22.77
CA ARG A 7 16.63 11.99 -22.05
C ARG A 7 15.42 11.16 -21.62
N CYS A 8 14.96 10.25 -22.48
CA CYS A 8 13.90 9.29 -22.12
C CYS A 8 14.35 8.34 -21.01
N THR A 9 15.59 7.85 -21.05
CA THR A 9 16.14 6.95 -20.03
C THR A 9 16.23 7.65 -18.67
N ASP A 10 16.70 8.89 -18.64
CA ASP A 10 16.81 9.66 -17.40
C ASP A 10 15.42 9.98 -16.82
N ALA A 11 14.44 10.29 -17.67
CA ALA A 11 13.05 10.49 -17.25
C ALA A 11 12.42 9.20 -16.69
N LEU A 12 12.66 8.05 -17.31
CA LEU A 12 12.18 6.75 -16.82
C LEU A 12 12.83 6.38 -15.48
N LYS A 13 14.12 6.66 -15.30
CA LYS A 13 14.85 6.42 -14.04
C LYS A 13 14.43 7.37 -12.92
N ALA A 14 13.93 8.57 -13.26
CA ALA A 14 13.39 9.52 -12.29
C ALA A 14 11.97 9.20 -11.82
N LEU A 15 11.29 8.22 -12.43
CA LEU A 15 9.98 7.76 -11.98
C LEU A 15 10.12 7.12 -10.59
N GLN A 16 9.65 7.82 -9.57
CA GLN A 16 9.48 7.22 -8.26
C GLN A 16 8.29 6.27 -8.28
N PRO A 17 8.36 5.14 -7.55
CA PRO A 17 7.19 4.29 -7.34
C PRO A 17 6.07 5.14 -6.75
N ASN A 18 4.90 5.09 -7.39
CA ASN A 18 3.72 5.82 -6.98
C ASN A 18 3.52 5.65 -5.46
N PRO A 19 3.29 6.71 -4.67
CA PRO A 19 3.02 6.59 -3.24
C PRO A 19 1.88 5.60 -2.93
N GLN A 20 0.93 5.40 -3.86
CA GLN A 20 -0.09 4.35 -3.76
C GLN A 20 0.51 2.93 -3.77
N HIS A 21 1.57 2.70 -4.53
CA HIS A 21 2.34 1.45 -4.56
C HIS A 21 3.12 1.23 -3.26
N LYS A 22 3.72 2.28 -2.69
CA LYS A 22 4.39 2.19 -1.38
C LYS A 22 3.40 1.82 -0.27
N ASN A 23 2.24 2.47 -0.22
CA ASN A 23 1.21 2.18 0.77
C ASN A 23 0.64 0.76 0.62
N ALA A 24 0.47 0.29 -0.63
CA ALA A 24 0.03 -1.07 -0.90
C ALA A 24 1.07 -2.12 -0.46
N GLN A 25 2.36 -1.87 -0.70
CA GLN A 25 3.44 -2.75 -0.24
C GLN A 25 3.52 -2.82 1.29
N LEU A 26 3.46 -1.66 1.97
CA LEU A 26 3.46 -1.63 3.42
C LEU A 26 2.22 -2.33 3.99
N PHE A 27 1.05 -2.12 3.40
CA PHE A 27 -0.17 -2.83 3.77
C PHE A 27 -0.04 -4.35 3.58
N ALA A 28 0.59 -4.79 2.49
CA ALA A 28 0.81 -6.20 2.23
C ALA A 28 1.71 -6.86 3.29
N LEU A 29 2.76 -6.16 3.74
CA LEU A 29 3.62 -6.62 4.83
C LEU A 29 2.87 -6.71 6.17
N LEU A 30 1.96 -5.77 6.43
CA LEU A 30 1.16 -5.72 7.66
C LEU A 30 -0.10 -6.62 7.62
N TYR A 31 -0.44 -7.18 6.46
CA TYR A 31 -1.68 -7.91 6.25
C TYR A 31 -1.92 -9.07 7.24
N PRO A 32 -0.93 -9.92 7.58
CA PRO A 32 -1.13 -10.99 8.58
C PRO A 32 -1.52 -10.43 9.96
N THR A 33 -0.85 -9.37 10.40
CA THR A 33 -1.16 -8.70 11.68
C THR A 33 -2.53 -8.04 11.64
N ILE A 34 -2.90 -7.41 10.52
CA ILE A 34 -4.23 -6.83 10.35
C ILE A 34 -5.31 -7.91 10.46
N LEU A 35 -5.11 -9.08 9.86
CA LEU A 35 -6.05 -10.21 9.99
C LEU A 35 -6.17 -10.70 11.44
N GLU A 36 -5.06 -10.84 12.16
CA GLU A 36 -5.06 -11.22 13.57
C GLU A 36 -5.85 -10.23 14.45
N LEU A 37 -5.66 -8.92 14.22
CA LEU A 37 -6.38 -7.88 14.94
C LEU A 37 -7.89 -7.90 14.62
N LEU A 38 -8.25 -8.11 13.34
CA LEU A 38 -9.64 -8.26 12.93
C LEU A 38 -10.29 -9.50 13.56
N ASP A 39 -9.57 -10.61 13.67
CA ASP A 39 -10.04 -11.84 14.33
C ASP A 39 -10.30 -11.60 15.83
N LYS A 40 -9.40 -10.85 16.48
CA LYS A 40 -9.53 -10.33 17.85
C LYS A 40 -10.63 -9.27 18.04
N LYS A 41 -11.47 -9.04 17.02
CA LYS A 41 -12.57 -8.05 17.02
C LYS A 41 -12.11 -6.60 17.22
N VAL A 42 -10.85 -6.29 16.93
CA VAL A 42 -10.39 -4.89 16.89
C VAL A 42 -11.07 -4.19 15.73
N SER A 43 -11.63 -3.01 15.99
CA SER A 43 -12.37 -2.27 14.97
C SER A 43 -11.45 -1.80 13.84
N GLN A 44 -11.97 -1.78 12.61
CA GLN A 44 -11.27 -1.22 11.45
C GLN A 44 -10.80 0.23 11.71
N LYS A 45 -11.61 1.01 12.44
CA LYS A 45 -11.28 2.40 12.79
C LYS A 45 -10.01 2.48 13.64
N ALA A 46 -9.92 1.68 14.69
CA ALA A 46 -8.74 1.65 15.57
C ALA A 46 -7.47 1.22 14.81
N ILE A 47 -7.60 0.23 13.91
CA ILE A 47 -6.48 -0.19 13.05
C ILE A 47 -6.05 0.98 12.15
N LEU A 48 -6.99 1.68 11.52
CA LEU A 48 -6.69 2.82 10.65
C LEU A 48 -6.04 3.99 11.39
N GLU A 49 -6.45 4.28 12.63
CA GLU A 49 -5.83 5.31 13.47
C GLU A 49 -4.35 5.00 13.71
N VAL A 50 -4.02 3.77 14.11
CA VAL A 50 -2.62 3.35 14.30
C VAL A 50 -1.83 3.39 13.00
N LEU A 51 -2.40 2.92 11.89
CA LEU A 51 -1.73 2.98 10.58
C LEU A 51 -1.43 4.43 10.17
N GLN A 52 -2.35 5.36 10.44
CA GLN A 52 -2.17 6.79 10.15
C GLN A 52 -1.06 7.43 11.01
N GLU A 53 -0.94 7.04 12.28
CA GLU A 53 0.14 7.50 13.16
C GLU A 53 1.53 7.09 12.66
N HIS A 54 1.62 5.93 11.99
CA HIS A 54 2.85 5.40 11.39
C HIS A 54 2.98 5.71 9.89
N GLU A 55 2.53 6.89 9.46
CA GLU A 55 2.63 7.42 8.09
C GLU A 55 1.85 6.67 7.01
N LEU A 56 1.09 5.61 7.35
CA LEU A 56 0.23 4.88 6.41
C LEU A 56 -1.20 5.45 6.44
N LYS A 57 -1.37 6.61 5.81
CA LYS A 57 -2.70 7.23 5.64
C LYS A 57 -3.53 6.47 4.62
N LEU A 58 -4.55 5.76 5.09
CA LEU A 58 -5.50 5.02 4.25
C LEU A 58 -6.92 5.48 4.53
N HIS A 59 -7.65 5.77 3.45
CA HIS A 59 -9.10 5.97 3.54
C HIS A 59 -9.79 4.62 3.85
N PRO A 60 -10.90 4.57 4.61
CA PRO A 60 -11.60 3.32 4.91
C PRO A 60 -12.00 2.50 3.69
N ALA A 61 -12.37 3.16 2.59
CA ALA A 61 -12.65 2.49 1.31
C ALA A 61 -11.39 1.81 0.75
N ARG A 62 -10.26 2.52 0.77
CA ARG A 62 -8.98 2.00 0.27
C ARG A 62 -8.48 0.83 1.11
N PHE A 63 -8.69 0.87 2.42
CA PHE A 63 -8.39 -0.25 3.31
C PHE A 63 -9.18 -1.51 2.92
N LYS A 64 -10.48 -1.39 2.64
CA LYS A 64 -11.30 -2.52 2.20
C LYS A 64 -10.87 -3.07 0.85
N GLU A 65 -10.51 -2.20 -0.10
CA GLU A 65 -9.96 -2.60 -1.39
C GLU A 65 -8.67 -3.40 -1.24
N LEU A 66 -7.72 -2.91 -0.42
CA LEU A 66 -6.46 -3.59 -0.18
C LEU A 66 -6.66 -4.91 0.56
N LEU A 67 -7.58 -4.96 1.54
CA LEU A 67 -7.93 -6.20 2.24
C LEU A 67 -8.50 -7.25 1.28
N ALA A 68 -9.38 -6.84 0.37
CA ALA A 68 -9.98 -7.71 -0.64
C ALA A 68 -8.96 -8.17 -1.70
N ALA A 69 -8.07 -7.27 -2.13
CA ALA A 69 -6.99 -7.59 -3.06
C ALA A 69 -6.04 -8.63 -2.45
N GLN A 70 -5.61 -8.44 -1.20
CA GLN A 70 -4.76 -9.41 -0.50
C GLN A 70 -5.46 -10.74 -0.28
N LYS A 71 -6.76 -10.75 0.08
CA LYS A 71 -7.54 -11.99 0.22
C LYS A 71 -7.61 -12.79 -1.09
N LYS A 72 -7.63 -12.12 -2.25
CA LYS A 72 -7.65 -12.75 -3.58
C LYS A 72 -6.27 -13.27 -4.00
N GLN A 73 -5.19 -12.74 -3.41
CA GLN A 73 -3.80 -13.12 -3.67
C GLN A 73 -3.27 -14.16 -2.68
N ALA A 74 -3.96 -14.38 -1.56
CA ALA A 74 -3.68 -15.48 -0.64
C ALA A 74 -3.98 -16.82 -1.35
N PRO A 75 -3.02 -17.76 -1.40
CA PRO A 75 -3.21 -19.08 -2.01
C PRO A 75 -4.22 -19.95 -1.24
#